data_AF-A0A3D4Q9R9-F1
#
_entry.id   AF-A0A3D4Q9R9-F1
#
_cell.length_a   1.000
_cell.length_b   1.000
_cell.length_c   1.000
_cell.angle_alpha   90.00
_cell.angle_beta   90.00
_cell.angle_gamma   90.00
#
_symmetry.space_group_name_H-M   'P 1'
#
loop_
_entity.id
_entity.type
_entity.pdbx_description
1 polymer ?
#
loop_
_entity_poly.entity_id
_entity_poly.type
_entity_poly.pdbx_seq_one_letter_code
_entity_poly.pdbx_strand_id
1 'polypeptide(L)'
;KGIRINSIIPGPIDNTEGMKRLAPNDAIRAAVKKSVPLQRMGSTDDIANACLFLASDFASYITGAVIPVDGGWAQGGAALVGAGLAEMLKSTPK
;
A
#
# COMPACT_ATOMS: atom_id res chain seq x y z
N LYS A 1 16.98 -19.98 18.12
CA LYS A 1 17.89 -20.14 16.95
C LYS A 1 17.07 -20.77 15.82
N GLY A 2 17.14 -20.28 14.58
CA GLY A 2 16.32 -20.79 13.45
C GLY A 2 14.94 -20.15 13.28
N ILE A 3 14.64 -19.05 13.99
CA ILE A 3 13.41 -18.26 13.80
C ILE A 3 13.69 -17.20 12.74
N ARG A 4 12.76 -17.03 11.78
CA ARG A 4 12.79 -15.97 10.77
C ARG A 4 11.86 -14.84 11.18
N ILE A 5 12.29 -13.60 10.97
CA ILE A 5 11.53 -12.39 11.31
C ILE A 5 11.57 -11.46 10.10
N ASN A 6 10.42 -11.04 9.57
CA ASN A 6 10.33 -10.16 8.41
C ASN A 6 9.19 -9.14 8.61
N SER A 7 9.21 -8.05 7.85
CA SER A 7 8.15 -7.03 7.84
C SER A 7 7.52 -6.93 6.45
N ILE A 8 6.19 -6.86 6.41
CA ILE A 8 5.42 -6.51 5.21
C ILE A 8 5.02 -5.04 5.35
N ILE A 9 5.20 -4.26 4.28
CA ILE A 9 4.82 -2.85 4.21
C ILE A 9 3.67 -2.71 3.20
N PRO A 10 2.40 -2.71 3.66
CA PRO A 10 1.25 -2.60 2.79
C PRO A 10 1.15 -1.22 2.14
N GLY A 11 0.65 -1.20 0.91
CA GLY A 11 0.18 0.02 0.25
C GLY A 11 -1.29 0.35 0.58
N PRO A 12 -1.98 1.08 -0.31
CA PRO A 12 -3.42 1.28 -0.22
C PRO A 12 -4.16 -0.06 -0.40
N ILE A 13 -4.68 -0.63 0.69
CA ILE A 13 -5.41 -1.90 0.68
C ILE A 13 -6.91 -1.65 0.81
N ASP A 14 -7.66 -2.05 -0.21
CA ASP A 14 -9.09 -1.81 -0.31
C ASP A 14 -9.89 -2.54 0.78
N ASN A 15 -11.09 -2.03 1.07
CA ASN A 15 -12.01 -2.55 2.10
C ASN A 15 -11.46 -2.61 3.54
N THR A 16 -10.28 -2.04 3.80
CA THR A 16 -9.73 -1.91 5.15
C THR A 16 -10.25 -0.67 5.86
N GLU A 17 -10.28 -0.69 7.19
CA GLU A 17 -10.64 0.48 7.99
C GLU A 17 -9.73 1.69 7.69
N GLY A 18 -8.43 1.44 7.44
CA GLY A 18 -7.49 2.49 7.05
C GLY A 18 -7.91 3.19 5.75
N MET A 19 -8.25 2.43 4.71
CA MET A 19 -8.68 3.03 3.44
C MET A 19 -10.08 3.61 3.48
N LYS A 20 -10.99 3.11 4.33
CA LYS A 20 -12.29 3.77 4.57
C LYS A 20 -12.12 5.18 5.12
N ARG A 21 -11.13 5.39 6.01
CA ARG A 21 -10.81 6.72 6.57
C ARG A 21 -10.03 7.61 5.61
N LEU A 22 -9.05 7.04 4.90
CA LEU A 22 -8.13 7.80 4.05
C LEU A 22 -8.69 8.09 2.65
N ALA A 23 -9.63 7.28 2.17
CA ALA A 23 -10.31 7.47 0.89
C ALA A 23 -11.84 7.28 1.03
N PRO A 24 -12.53 8.22 1.71
CA PRO A 24 -13.94 8.08 2.09
C PRO A 24 -14.93 8.25 0.94
N ASN A 25 -14.48 8.70 -0.23
CA ASN A 25 -15.34 8.92 -1.40
C ASN A 25 -14.66 8.46 -2.70
N ASP A 26 -15.46 8.29 -3.76
CA ASP A 26 -15.00 7.72 -5.03
C ASP A 26 -13.94 8.55 -5.74
N ALA A 27 -14.00 9.89 -5.62
CA ALA A 27 -13.00 10.77 -6.20
C ALA A 27 -11.61 10.54 -5.59
N ILE A 28 -11.53 10.44 -4.26
CA ILE A 28 -10.27 10.14 -3.56
C ILE A 28 -9.82 8.71 -3.85
N ARG A 29 -10.74 7.73 -3.87
CA ARG A 29 -10.39 6.34 -4.23
C ARG A 29 -9.81 6.24 -5.64
N ALA A 30 -10.36 6.98 -6.60
CA ALA A 30 -9.84 7.06 -7.96
C ALA A 30 -8.43 7.68 -8.00
N ALA A 31 -8.20 8.75 -7.25
CA ALA A 31 -6.88 9.38 -7.13
C ALA A 31 -5.84 8.43 -6.51
N VAL A 32 -6.20 7.74 -5.42
CA VAL A 32 -5.35 6.73 -4.78
C VAL A 32 -5.01 5.61 -5.75
N LYS A 33 -6.01 5.05 -6.45
CA LYS A 33 -5.81 4.02 -7.48
C LYS A 33 -4.81 4.46 -8.54
N LYS A 34 -4.95 5.69 -9.05
CA LYS A 34 -4.06 6.27 -10.07
C LYS A 34 -2.63 6.46 -9.56
N SER A 35 -2.47 6.73 -8.26
CA SER A 35 -1.16 6.89 -7.63
C SER A 35 -0.38 5.58 -7.49
N VAL A 36 -1.03 4.42 -7.49
CA VAL A 36 -0.37 3.12 -7.41
C VAL A 36 0.15 2.73 -8.81
N PRO A 37 1.45 2.41 -9.01
CA PRO A 37 1.98 2.00 -10.30
C PRO A 37 1.24 0.83 -10.96
N LEU A 38 0.79 -0.18 -10.19
CA LEU A 38 -0.05 -1.27 -10.69
C LEU A 38 -1.51 -0.86 -11.02
N GLN A 39 -1.86 0.42 -10.89
CA GLN A 39 -3.16 1.00 -11.24
C GLN A 39 -4.36 0.32 -10.55
N ARG A 40 -4.14 -0.23 -9.35
CA ARG A 40 -5.16 -0.80 -8.48
C ARG A 40 -4.76 -0.61 -7.01
N MET A 41 -5.75 -0.55 -6.14
CA MET A 41 -5.52 -0.80 -4.72
C MET A 41 -5.25 -2.30 -4.52
N GLY A 42 -4.46 -2.64 -3.50
CA GLY A 42 -4.27 -4.02 -3.09
C GLY A 42 -5.53 -4.58 -2.43
N SER A 43 -5.65 -5.90 -2.37
CA SER A 43 -6.64 -6.60 -1.53
C SER A 43 -5.97 -7.18 -0.28
N THR A 44 -6.78 -7.63 0.67
CA THR A 44 -6.26 -8.41 1.82
C THR A 44 -5.57 -9.70 1.38
N ASP A 45 -5.97 -10.26 0.23
CA ASP A 45 -5.35 -11.48 -0.33
C ASP A 45 -3.93 -11.21 -0.84
N ASP A 46 -3.65 -10.03 -1.40
CA ASP A 46 -2.28 -9.65 -1.77
C ASP A 46 -1.34 -9.71 -0.55
N ILE A 47 -1.82 -9.25 0.62
CA ILE A 47 -1.07 -9.30 1.89
C ILE A 47 -1.01 -10.74 2.42
N ALA A 48 -2.11 -11.48 2.40
CA ALA A 48 -2.16 -12.86 2.87
C ALA A 48 -1.22 -13.77 2.08
N ASN A 49 -1.13 -13.59 0.76
CA ASN A 49 -0.22 -14.33 -0.11
C ASN A 49 1.25 -14.04 0.22
N ALA A 50 1.61 -12.79 0.52
CA ALA A 50 2.96 -12.44 0.97
C ALA A 50 3.27 -13.07 2.34
N CYS A 51 2.32 -13.05 3.28
CA CYS A 51 2.44 -13.75 4.56
C CYS A 51 2.66 -15.26 4.36
N LEU A 52 1.89 -15.89 3.48
CA LEU A 52 1.99 -17.31 3.18
C LEU A 52 3.36 -17.66 2.59
N PHE A 53 3.84 -16.88 1.63
CA PHE A 53 5.19 -17.03 1.09
C PHE A 53 6.25 -16.92 2.18
N LEU A 54 6.18 -15.87 3.02
CA LEU A 54 7.14 -15.67 4.11
C LEU A 54 7.03 -16.75 5.19
N ALA A 55 5.88 -17.39 5.39
CA ALA A 55 5.74 -18.51 6.31
C ALA A 55 6.28 -19.83 5.73
N SER A 56 6.29 -19.97 4.40
CA SER A 56 6.69 -21.20 3.70
C SER A 56 8.21 -21.44 3.65
N ASP A 57 8.58 -22.66 3.22
CA ASP A 57 9.98 -23.05 2.97
C ASP A 57 10.61 -22.31 1.78
N PHE A 58 9.80 -21.72 0.89
CA PHE A 58 10.30 -20.88 -0.20
C PHE A 58 11.02 -19.62 0.32
N ALA A 59 10.73 -19.19 1.54
CA ALA A 59 11.39 -18.08 2.22
C ALA A 59 12.40 -18.55 3.29
N SER A 60 12.88 -19.79 3.22
CA SER A 60 13.77 -20.41 4.22
C SER A 60 15.07 -19.63 4.48
N TYR A 61 15.56 -18.88 3.49
CA TYR A 61 16.76 -18.04 3.63
C TYR A 61 16.46 -16.54 3.71
N ILE A 62 15.19 -16.17 3.96
CA ILE A 62 14.76 -14.77 4.09
C ILE A 62 14.42 -14.48 5.55
N THR A 63 15.24 -13.65 6.18
CA THR A 63 15.00 -13.06 7.50
C THR A 63 15.61 -11.66 7.56
N GLY A 64 15.02 -10.77 8.36
CA GLY A 64 15.42 -9.36 8.49
C GLY A 64 14.92 -8.47 7.35
N ALA A 65 14.10 -9.00 6.43
CA ALA A 65 13.66 -8.24 5.27
C ALA A 65 12.49 -7.30 5.60
N VAL A 66 12.48 -6.15 4.92
CA VAL A 66 11.36 -5.20 4.89
C VAL A 66 10.83 -5.20 3.46
N ILE A 67 9.65 -5.77 3.25
CA ILE A 67 9.14 -6.09 1.91
C ILE A 67 7.89 -5.24 1.63
N PRO A 68 7.97 -4.28 0.69
CA PRO A 68 6.80 -3.59 0.18
C PRO A 68 5.84 -4.56 -0.51
N VAL A 69 4.57 -4.51 -0.11
CA VAL A 69 3.45 -5.19 -0.78
C VAL A 69 2.40 -4.13 -1.05
N ASP A 70 2.76 -3.23 -1.96
CA ASP A 70 2.11 -1.93 -2.13
C ASP A 70 1.85 -1.55 -3.60
N GLY A 71 2.09 -2.49 -4.53
CA GLY A 71 1.97 -2.23 -5.96
C GLY A 71 2.92 -1.14 -6.48
N GLY A 72 4.03 -0.90 -5.78
CA GLY A 72 5.04 0.13 -6.08
C GLY A 72 4.71 1.51 -5.52
N TRP A 73 3.67 1.64 -4.68
CA TRP A 73 3.18 2.94 -4.21
C TRP A 73 4.23 3.75 -3.46
N ALA A 74 5.09 3.14 -2.65
CA ALA A 74 6.14 3.83 -1.92
C ALA A 74 7.25 4.42 -2.83
N GLN A 75 7.38 3.95 -4.08
CA GLN A 75 8.44 4.40 -5.00
C GLN A 75 8.09 5.67 -5.79
N GLY A 76 6.89 6.22 -5.61
CA GLY A 76 6.49 7.46 -6.28
C GLY A 76 5.00 7.81 -6.16
N GLY A 77 4.16 6.82 -5.86
CA GLY A 77 2.72 7.01 -5.68
C GLY A 77 2.35 7.90 -4.50
N ALA A 78 3.04 7.75 -3.36
CA ALA A 78 2.81 8.59 -2.18
C ALA A 78 3.02 10.08 -2.48
N ALA A 79 4.05 10.42 -3.26
CA ALA A 79 4.34 11.81 -3.66
C ALA A 79 3.24 12.39 -4.58
N LEU A 80 2.66 11.57 -5.48
CA LEU A 80 1.58 11.98 -6.36
C LEU A 80 0.30 12.34 -5.59
N VAL A 81 -0.03 11.59 -4.53
CA VAL A 81 -1.17 11.93 -3.65
C VAL A 81 -0.90 13.24 -2.91
N GLY A 82 0.31 13.42 -2.37
CA GLY A 82 0.69 14.64 -1.66
C GLY A 82 0.61 15.91 -2.53
N ALA A 83 1.08 15.83 -3.77
CA ALA A 83 0.98 16.93 -4.73
C ALA A 83 -0.48 17.25 -5.09
N GLY A 84 -1.32 16.24 -5.30
CA GLY A 84 -2.74 16.41 -5.59
C GLY A 84 -3.52 17.05 -4.43
N LEU A 85 -3.21 16.68 -3.18
CA LEU A 85 -3.80 17.30 -1.99
C LEU A 85 -3.39 18.77 -1.86
N ALA A 86 -2.12 19.09 -2.12
CA ALA A 86 -1.63 20.47 -2.05
C ALA A 86 -2.29 21.39 -3.09
N GLU A 87 -2.56 20.88 -4.29
CA GLU A 87 -3.35 21.58 -5.31
C GLU A 87 -4.79 21.82 -4.86
N MET A 88 -5.45 20.80 -4.27
CA MET A 88 -6.83 20.89 -3.80
C MET A 88 -7.01 21.90 -2.64
N LEU A 89 -6.03 21.98 -1.73
CA LEU A 89 -6.03 22.97 -0.65
C LEU A 89 -5.87 24.40 -1.19
N LYS A 90 -5.15 24.60 -2.30
CA LYS A 90 -4.99 25.91 -2.94
C LYS A 90 -6.25 26.35 -3.71
N SER A 91 -7.06 25.40 -4.19
CA SER A 91 -8.27 25.68 -4.97
C SER A 91 -9.54 25.82 -4.12
N THR A 92 -9.48 25.55 -2.82
CA THR A 92 -10.60 25.76 -1.90
C THR A 92 -10.75 27.28 -1.65
N PRO A 93 -11.89 27.90 -2.00
CA PRO A 93 -12.12 29.32 -1.71
C PRO A 93 -12.12 29.54 -0.19
N LYS A 94 -11.46 30.61 0.24
CA LYS A 94 -11.41 31.03 1.66
C LYS A 94 -12.80 31.28 2.23
#